data_AF-A0A369RNF4-F1
#
_entry.id   AF-A0A369RNF4-F1
#
_cell.length_a   1.000
_cell.length_b   1.000
_cell.length_c   1.000
_cell.angle_alpha   90.00
_cell.angle_beta   90.00
_cell.angle_gamma   90.00
#
_symmetry.space_group_name_H-M   'P 1'
#
loop_
_entity.id
_entity.type
_entity.pdbx_description
1 polymer ?
#
loop_
_entity_poly.entity_id
_entity_poly.type
_entity_poly.pdbx_seq_one_letter_code
_entity_poly.pdbx_strand_id
1 'polypeptide(L)' 'MEFVRERIQYCYKQLRPNLVGLVDAFAFADQSLNSALGAYDGDVYNRLYNWAKRAPLNKTDVHSSYHKYLKPILKSKI' A
#
# COMPACT_ATOMS: atom_id res chain seq x y z
N MET A 1 13.95 -23.44 25.59
CA MET A 1 13.61 -22.34 24.66
C MET A 1 13.13 -22.85 23.30
N GLU A 2 13.69 -23.95 22.76
CA GLU A 2 13.25 -24.58 21.50
C GLU A 2 11.76 -24.96 21.50
N PHE A 3 11.28 -25.66 22.54
CA PHE A 3 9.89 -26.11 22.66
C PHE A 3 8.86 -24.97 22.56
N VAL A 4 9.15 -23.82 23.18
CA VAL A 4 8.25 -22.65 23.11
C VAL A 4 8.18 -22.11 21.68
N ARG A 5 9.31 -22.08 20.96
CA ARG A 5 9.37 -21.65 19.57
C ARG A 5 8.58 -22.58 18.65
N GLU A 6 8.73 -23.89 18.82
CA GLU A 6 7.96 -24.89 18.08
C GLU A 6 6.46 -24.74 18.33
N ARG A 7 6.07 -24.51 19.59
CA ARG A 7 4.66 -24.32 19.94
C ARG A 7 4.08 -23.04 19.32
N ILE A 8 4.84 -21.95 19.29
CA ILE A 8 4.43 -20.71 18.62
C ILE A 8 4.21 -20.95 17.12
N GLN A 9 5.13 -21.62 16.44
CA GLN A 9 4.99 -21.95 15.02
C GLN A 9 3.78 -22.85 14.75
N TYR A 10 3.51 -23.81 15.64
CA TYR A 10 2.30 -24.61 15.59
C TYR A 10 1.04 -23.73 15.68
N CYS A 11 0.98 -22.82 16.66
CA CYS A 11 -0.15 -21.90 16.82
C CYS A 11 -0.36 -20.99 15.60
N TYR A 12 0.71 -20.50 14.96
CA TYR A 12 0.58 -19.72 13.72
C TYR A 12 -0.12 -20.50 12.60
N LYS A 13 0.20 -21.80 12.45
CA LYS A 13 -0.47 -22.67 11.47
C LYS A 13 -1.95 -22.86 11.79
N GLN A 14 -2.31 -22.95 13.08
CA GLN A 14 -3.71 -23.08 13.51
C GLN A 14 -4.51 -21.78 13.29
N LEU A 15 -3.88 -20.60 13.48
CA LEU A 15 -4.53 -19.32 13.26
C LEU A 15 -4.71 -19.00 11.77
N ARG A 16 -3.75 -19.39 10.92
CA ARG A 16 -3.67 -19.01 9.50
C ARG A 16 -4.97 -19.13 8.68
N PRO A 17 -5.79 -20.20 8.78
CA PRO A 17 -7.04 -20.29 8.02
C PRO A 17 -8.11 -19.28 8.46
N ASN A 18 -8.05 -18.81 9.72
CA ASN A 18 -9.06 -17.93 10.31
C ASN A 18 -8.65 -16.46 10.33
N LEU A 19 -7.40 -16.12 9.95
CA LEU A 19 -6.87 -14.76 10.12
C LEU A 19 -7.72 -13.67 9.47
N VAL A 20 -8.25 -13.92 8.26
CA VAL A 20 -9.11 -12.95 7.56
C VAL A 20 -10.40 -12.71 8.36
N GLY A 21 -11.11 -13.77 8.77
CA GLY A 21 -12.31 -13.63 9.58
C GLY A 21 -12.06 -12.98 10.95
N LEU A 22 -10.90 -13.22 11.56
CA LEU A 22 -10.50 -12.59 12.82
C LEU A 22 -10.28 -11.07 12.68
N VAL A 23 -9.72 -10.61 11.57
CA VAL A 23 -9.58 -9.16 11.31
C VAL A 23 -10.88 -8.53 10.81
N ASP A 24 -11.71 -9.26 10.07
CA ASP A 24 -13.04 -8.81 9.63
C ASP A 24 -13.99 -8.59 10.82
N ALA A 25 -13.83 -9.35 11.91
CA ALA A 25 -14.63 -9.22 13.12
C ALA A 25 -14.53 -7.85 13.80
N PHE A 26 -13.49 -7.06 13.52
CA PHE A 26 -13.41 -5.66 13.96
C PHE A 26 -14.41 -4.73 13.23
N ALA A 27 -15.00 -5.20 12.14
CA ALA A 27 -16.05 -4.50 11.38
C ALA A 27 -15.67 -3.07 10.96
N PHE A 28 -14.40 -2.85 10.60
CA PHE A 28 -13.98 -1.57 10.05
C PHE A 28 -14.55 -1.36 8.65
N ALA A 29 -15.22 -0.23 8.44
CA ALA A 29 -15.58 0.21 7.11
C ALA A 29 -14.34 0.65 6.33
N ASP A 30 -14.33 0.44 5.02
CA ASP A 30 -13.24 0.83 4.11
C ASP A 30 -12.86 2.32 4.26
N GLN A 31 -13.85 3.19 4.49
CA GLN A 31 -13.64 4.63 4.68
C GLN A 31 -12.87 4.92 5.97
N SER A 32 -13.14 4.16 7.04
CA SER A 32 -12.45 4.30 8.32
C SER A 32 -11.04 3.71 8.27
N LEU A 33 -10.88 2.57 7.59
CA LEU A 33 -9.59 1.92 7.42
C LEU A 33 -8.66 2.70 6.47
N ASN A 34 -9.24 3.37 5.48
CA ASN A 34 -8.57 4.25 4.53
C ASN A 34 -7.29 3.63 3.92
N SER A 35 -7.37 2.35 3.55
CA SER A 35 -6.23 1.57 3.05
C SER A 35 -6.58 0.91 1.74
N ALA A 36 -5.79 1.20 0.69
CA ALA A 36 -5.90 0.49 -0.59
C ALA A 36 -5.47 -0.98 -0.48
N LEU A 37 -4.51 -1.29 0.41
CA LEU A 37 -4.00 -2.64 0.65
C LEU A 37 -4.95 -3.48 1.51
N GLY A 38 -5.66 -2.83 2.44
CA GLY A 38 -6.59 -3.47 3.38
C GLY A 38 -8.04 -3.45 2.93
N ALA A 39 -8.30 -3.24 1.63
CA ALA A 39 -9.65 -3.17 1.10
C ALA A 39 -10.42 -4.47 1.33
N TYR A 40 -11.66 -4.35 1.83
CA TYR A 40 -12.49 -5.51 2.15
C TYR A 40 -12.78 -6.42 0.95
N ASP A 41 -12.97 -5.82 -0.23
CA ASP A 41 -13.23 -6.53 -1.48
C ASP A 41 -12.00 -7.23 -2.09
N GLY A 42 -10.81 -7.01 -1.53
CA GLY A 42 -9.56 -7.55 -2.03
C GLY A 42 -9.09 -6.96 -3.36
N ASP A 43 -9.71 -5.89 -3.89
CA ASP A 43 -9.34 -5.26 -5.17
C ASP A 43 -8.12 -4.32 -5.03
N VAL A 44 -7.03 -4.88 -4.51
CA VAL A 44 -5.86 -4.12 -4.06
C VAL A 44 -5.16 -3.41 -5.22
N TYR A 45 -4.97 -4.08 -6.36
CA TYR A 45 -4.18 -3.55 -7.46
C TYR A 45 -4.85 -2.35 -8.15
N ASN A 46 -6.15 -2.44 -8.45
CA ASN A 46 -6.87 -1.33 -9.05
C ASN A 46 -6.98 -0.15 -8.08
N ARG A 47 -7.22 -0.42 -6.79
CA ARG A 47 -7.26 0.63 -5.75
C ARG A 47 -5.92 1.34 -5.61
N LEU A 48 -4.80 0.62 -5.58
CA LEU A 48 -3.45 1.21 -5.56
C LEU A 48 -3.18 2.05 -6.81
N TYR A 49 -3.51 1.54 -7.99
CA TYR A 49 -3.36 2.28 -9.25
C TYR A 49 -4.15 3.59 -9.22
N ASN A 50 -5.43 3.52 -8.84
CA ASN A 50 -6.29 4.70 -8.75
C ASN A 50 -5.85 5.67 -7.65
N TRP A 51 -5.28 5.18 -6.54
CA TRP A 51 -4.72 6.01 -5.49
C TRP A 51 -3.49 6.77 -5.99
N ALA A 52 -2.52 6.07 -6.61
CA ALA A 52 -1.33 6.69 -7.18
C ALA A 52 -1.68 7.72 -8.26
N LYS A 53 -2.62 7.40 -9.16
CA LYS A 53 -3.10 8.30 -10.22
C LYS A 53 -3.66 9.63 -9.68
N ARG A 54 -4.28 9.61 -8.49
CA ARG A 54 -4.86 10.79 -7.84
C ARG A 54 -3.84 11.66 -7.10
N ALA A 55 -2.58 11.21 -6.96
CA ALA A 55 -1.56 11.97 -6.25
C ALA A 55 -1.36 13.35 -6.91
N PRO A 56 -1.20 14.44 -6.12
CA PRO A 56 -1.07 15.80 -6.66
C PRO A 56 0.05 15.97 -7.69
N LEU A 57 1.13 15.20 -7.57
CA LEU A 57 2.27 15.23 -8.48
C LEU A 57 1.94 14.73 -9.89
N ASN A 58 0.91 13.88 -10.02
CA ASN A 58 0.48 13.27 -11.28
C ASN A 58 -0.58 14.11 -12.02
N LYS A 59 -0.86 15.34 -11.56
CA LYS A 59 -1.82 16.25 -12.22
C LYS A 59 -1.33 16.80 -13.56
N THR A 60 -0.03 16.76 -13.80
CA THR A 60 0.61 17.28 -15.02
C THR A 60 1.59 16.24 -15.54
N ASP A 61 1.59 16.01 -16.86
CA ASP A 61 2.54 15.10 -17.49
C ASP A 61 4.01 15.55 -17.28
N VAL A 62 4.24 16.86 -17.33
CA VAL A 62 5.54 17.47 -17.02
C VAL A 62 5.35 18.51 -15.92
N HIS A 63 5.94 18.24 -14.76
CA HIS A 63 5.82 19.13 -13.60
C HIS A 63 6.56 20.46 -13.85
N SER A 64 6.04 21.56 -13.31
CA SER A 64 6.62 22.91 -13.51
C SER A 64 8.08 23.04 -13.07
N SER A 65 8.50 22.26 -12.07
CA SER A 65 9.89 22.19 -11.61
C SER A 65 10.85 21.69 -12.68
N TYR A 66 10.40 20.85 -13.63
CA TYR A 66 11.22 20.43 -14.76
C TYR A 66 11.65 21.62 -15.60
N HIS A 67 10.70 22.49 -15.97
CA HIS A 67 11.00 23.68 -16.78
C HIS A 67 11.89 24.67 -16.04
N LYS A 68 11.66 24.83 -14.73
CA LYS A 68 12.37 25.81 -13.90
C LYS A 68 13.81 25.39 -13.59
N TYR A 69 14.04 24.09 -13.33
CA TYR A 69 15.31 23.62 -12.77
C TYR A 69 16.02 22.58 -13.63
N LEU A 70 15.32 21.52 -14.08
CA LEU A 70 15.96 20.41 -14.80
C LEU A 70 16.29 20.78 -16.25
N LYS A 71 15.38 21.45 -16.97
CA LYS A 71 15.53 21.78 -18.39
C LYS A 71 16.77 22.66 -18.68
N PRO A 72 17.09 23.71 -17.89
CA PRO A 72 18.31 24.48 -18.10
C PRO A 72 19.58 23.66 -17.85
N ILE A 73 19.60 22.83 -16.80
CA ILE A 73 20.75 21.97 -16.46
C ILE A 73 21.02 20.96 -17.59
N LEU A 74 19.97 20.29 -18.07
CA LEU A 74 20.11 19.29 -19.14
C LEU A 74 20.53 19.89 -20.49
N LYS A 75 20.27 21.19 -20.71
CA LYS A 75 20.68 21.92 -21.94
C LYS A 75 22.06 22.55 -21.83
N SER A 76 22.52 22.80 -20.61
CA SER A 76 23.87 23.25 -20.32
C SER A 76 24.82 22.09 -20.63
N LYS A 77 25.57 22.17 -21.73
CA LYS A 77 26.71 21.27 -21.95
C LYS A 77 27.71 21.54 -20.81
N ILE A 78 27.76 20.64 -19.85
CA ILE A 78 29.00 20.38 -19.11
C ILE A 78 29.91 19.59 -20.05
#